data_AF-A0A4R0U481-F1
#
_entry.id   AF-A0A4R0U481-F1
#
_cell.length_a   1.000
_cell.length_b   1.000
_cell.length_c   1.000
_cell.angle_alpha   90.00
_cell.angle_beta   90.00
_cell.angle_gamma   90.00
#
_symmetry.space_group_name_H-M   'P 1'
#
loop_
_entity.id
_entity.type
_entity.pdbx_description
1 polymer ?
#
loop_
_entity_poly.entity_id
_entity_poly.type
_entity_poly.pdbx_seq_one_letter_code
_entity_poly.pdbx_strand_id
1 'polypeptide(L)'
;MRARFILSETWANLTRNLSMLLSLTLVTFISFLFIGASVLTQAQITKAKGDWYDKVEVVVWLCPDGTSQSANCASGKSPSANEITALQKTIRDELNDVVSNIDYVSKQDFYDSTFTKQYPNGEFQGRTLTADDMQDSLWLKLKDPTKYQVVSEVLSGKEGVEDVTDQRQIFDPVFAVLNRATAVTAVLAGVMVVVAILLTGTTIRMSAASRRTETEIMRYVGASNWTIRLPFILEGTIASLIGSVLSCLMLSAIVNVFVTGWLAKSVTWIPYVNQLTVLVISPFLVVGAILLSIIASTISLRRYLRA
;
A
#
# COMPACT_ATOMS: atom_id res chain seq x y z
N MET A 1 23.56 -33.53 24.28
CA MET A 1 23.90 -32.85 25.57
C MET A 1 24.06 -31.33 25.43
N ARG A 2 24.75 -30.79 24.42
CA ARG A 2 25.01 -29.33 24.30
C ARG A 2 23.76 -28.46 24.08
N ALA A 3 22.78 -28.88 23.26
CA ALA A 3 21.59 -28.08 22.97
C ALA A 3 20.65 -27.90 24.19
N ARG A 4 20.46 -28.95 24.98
CA ARG A 4 19.61 -28.90 26.19
C ARG A 4 20.19 -27.97 27.25
N PHE A 5 21.52 -27.96 27.39
CA PHE A 5 22.24 -27.04 28.27
C PHE A 5 22.08 -25.58 27.82
N ILE A 6 22.29 -25.29 26.53
CA ILE A 6 22.12 -23.94 25.96
C ILE A 6 20.68 -23.43 26.14
N LEU A 7 19.68 -24.29 25.91
CA LEU A 7 18.27 -23.94 26.11
C LEU A 7 17.91 -23.71 27.58
N SER A 8 18.40 -24.56 28.50
CA SER A 8 18.14 -24.38 29.94
C SER A 8 18.79 -23.12 30.49
N GLU A 9 19.99 -22.78 30.01
CA GLU A 9 20.68 -21.54 30.38
C GLU A 9 19.90 -20.33 29.87
N THR A 10 19.50 -20.35 28.60
CA THR A 10 18.69 -19.29 27.98
C THR A 10 17.37 -19.08 28.73
N TRP A 11 16.72 -20.16 29.18
CA TRP A 11 15.47 -20.08 29.95
C TRP A 11 15.66 -19.51 31.35
N ALA A 12 16.68 -19.97 32.09
CA ALA A 12 17.03 -19.43 33.40
C ALA A 12 17.44 -17.94 33.31
N ASN A 13 17.98 -17.53 32.17
CA ASN A 13 18.31 -16.14 31.87
C ASN A 13 17.10 -15.28 31.57
N LEU A 14 16.13 -15.84 30.84
CA LEU A 14 14.87 -15.17 30.50
C LEU A 14 14.15 -14.67 31.76
N THR A 15 14.12 -15.50 32.80
CA THR A 15 13.41 -15.21 34.06
C THR A 15 14.18 -14.27 34.98
N ARG A 16 15.52 -14.29 34.93
CA ARG A 16 16.37 -13.41 35.77
C ARG A 16 16.50 -11.98 35.23
N ASN A 17 16.51 -11.80 33.91
CA ASN A 17 16.67 -10.49 33.25
C ASN A 17 15.39 -10.05 32.49
N LEU A 18 14.23 -10.32 33.09
CA LEU A 18 12.93 -10.13 32.46
C LEU A 18 12.68 -8.68 32.00
N SER A 19 13.12 -7.69 32.78
CA SER A 19 12.93 -6.26 32.46
C SER A 19 13.61 -5.85 31.15
N MET A 20 14.84 -6.32 30.92
CA MET A 20 15.60 -6.02 29.71
C MET A 20 14.99 -6.70 28.49
N LEU A 21 14.54 -7.96 28.64
CA LEU A 21 13.86 -8.70 27.58
C LEU A 21 12.50 -8.11 27.24
N LEU A 22 11.75 -7.64 28.24
CA LEU A 22 10.47 -6.99 28.04
C LEU A 22 10.64 -5.66 27.30
N SER A 23 11.65 -4.87 27.64
CA SER A 23 11.99 -3.65 26.90
C SER A 23 12.31 -3.94 25.42
N LEU A 24 13.14 -4.96 25.16
CA LEU A 24 13.46 -5.36 23.79
C LEU A 24 12.23 -5.89 23.03
N THR A 25 11.39 -6.68 23.70
CA THR A 25 10.14 -7.23 23.15
C THR A 25 9.18 -6.10 22.79
N LEU A 26 9.05 -5.09 23.65
CA LEU A 26 8.18 -3.93 23.42
C LEU A 26 8.64 -3.09 22.24
N VAL A 27 9.93 -2.80 22.14
CA VAL A 27 10.47 -2.01 21.02
C VAL A 27 10.35 -2.77 19.70
N THR A 28 10.64 -4.07 19.69
CA THR A 28 10.45 -4.91 18.50
C THR A 28 8.97 -5.02 18.11
N PHE A 29 8.07 -5.19 19.09
CA PHE A 29 6.61 -5.14 18.90
C PHE A 29 6.18 -3.84 18.20
N ILE A 30 6.55 -2.67 18.73
CA ILE A 30 6.16 -1.38 18.16
C ILE A 30 6.76 -1.21 16.75
N SER A 31 8.03 -1.60 16.56
CA SER A 31 8.70 -1.48 15.25
C SER A 31 7.96 -2.28 14.18
N PHE A 32 7.67 -3.55 14.46
CA PHE A 32 6.98 -4.42 13.51
C PHE A 32 5.49 -4.07 13.36
N LEU A 33 4.88 -3.43 14.36
CA LEU A 33 3.53 -2.89 14.25
C LEU A 33 3.47 -1.77 13.23
N PHE A 34 4.43 -0.83 13.24
CA PHE A 34 4.52 0.24 12.25
C PHE A 34 4.84 -0.30 10.85
N ILE A 35 5.78 -1.25 10.73
CA ILE A 35 6.07 -1.90 9.43
C ILE A 35 4.81 -2.58 8.88
N GLY A 36 4.16 -3.42 9.69
CA GLY A 36 2.98 -4.16 9.27
C GLY A 36 1.78 -3.25 8.96
N ALA A 37 1.57 -2.19 9.76
CA ALA A 37 0.55 -1.19 9.48
C ALA A 37 0.81 -0.46 8.15
N SER A 38 2.05 -0.04 7.89
CA SER A 38 2.43 0.59 6.62
C SER A 38 2.16 -0.34 5.43
N VAL A 39 2.58 -1.61 5.51
CA VAL A 39 2.33 -2.60 4.44
C VAL A 39 0.83 -2.85 4.24
N LEU A 40 0.05 -2.96 5.32
CA LEU A 40 -1.40 -3.16 5.23
C LEU A 40 -2.11 -1.94 4.65
N THR A 41 -1.73 -0.73 5.02
CA THR A 41 -2.27 0.50 4.42
C THR A 41 -1.92 0.57 2.94
N GLN A 42 -0.69 0.22 2.55
CA GLN A 42 -0.31 0.18 1.14
C GLN A 42 -1.11 -0.87 0.36
N ALA A 43 -1.35 -2.04 0.96
CA ALA A 43 -2.20 -3.07 0.36
C ALA A 43 -3.65 -2.60 0.20
N GLN A 44 -4.20 -1.87 1.20
CA GLN A 44 -5.52 -1.25 1.11
C GLN A 44 -5.61 -0.21 -0.01
N ILE A 45 -4.61 0.69 -0.12
CA ILE A 45 -4.56 1.71 -1.17
C ILE A 45 -4.53 1.04 -2.55
N THR A 46 -3.68 0.02 -2.71
CA THR A 46 -3.54 -0.70 -3.98
C THR A 46 -4.82 -1.43 -4.37
N LYS A 47 -5.49 -2.07 -3.40
CA LYS A 47 -6.77 -2.77 -3.62
C LYS A 47 -7.89 -1.81 -3.98
N ALA A 48 -8.00 -0.69 -3.25
CA ALA A 48 -9.01 0.34 -3.52
C ALA A 48 -8.77 1.01 -4.88
N LYS A 49 -7.50 1.27 -5.23
CA LYS A 49 -7.12 1.82 -6.53
C LYS A 49 -7.44 0.87 -7.68
N GLY A 50 -7.14 -0.42 -7.54
CA GLY A 50 -7.40 -1.43 -8.58
C GLY A 50 -8.87 -1.58 -8.91
N ASP A 51 -9.72 -1.82 -7.91
CA ASP A 51 -11.16 -2.02 -8.13
C ASP A 51 -11.84 -0.78 -8.73
N TRP A 52 -11.35 0.41 -8.38
CA TRP A 52 -11.86 1.65 -8.95
C TRP A 52 -11.33 1.88 -10.37
N TYR A 53 -10.04 1.66 -10.62
CA TYR A 53 -9.44 1.80 -11.95
C TYR A 53 -9.99 0.80 -12.96
N ASP A 54 -10.42 -0.39 -12.53
CA ASP A 54 -11.04 -1.40 -13.40
C ASP A 54 -12.43 -0.99 -13.91
N LYS A 55 -13.08 -0.04 -13.20
CA LYS A 55 -14.42 0.48 -13.51
C LYS A 55 -14.39 1.83 -14.22
N VAL A 56 -13.26 2.51 -14.24
CA VAL A 56 -13.14 3.84 -14.84
C VAL A 56 -12.81 3.72 -16.32
N GLU A 57 -13.58 4.45 -17.10
CA GLU A 57 -13.36 4.63 -18.53
C GLU A 57 -12.91 6.06 -18.81
N VAL A 58 -12.11 6.22 -19.87
CA VAL A 58 -11.75 7.54 -20.36
C VAL A 58 -12.89 8.03 -21.24
N VAL A 59 -13.49 9.15 -20.86
CA VAL A 59 -14.62 9.72 -21.60
C VAL A 59 -14.08 10.79 -22.53
N VAL A 60 -14.25 10.56 -23.83
CA VAL A 60 -13.94 11.53 -24.88
C VAL A 60 -15.24 12.23 -25.23
N TRP A 61 -15.35 13.50 -24.86
CA TRP A 61 -16.48 14.36 -25.18
C TRP A 61 -16.35 14.87 -26.60
N LEU A 62 -17.39 14.67 -27.40
CA LEU A 62 -17.46 15.18 -28.76
C LEU A 62 -18.01 16.60 -28.75
N CYS A 63 -17.68 17.36 -29.80
CA CYS A 63 -18.17 18.73 -29.91
C CYS A 63 -19.71 18.81 -29.82
N PRO A 64 -20.27 19.76 -29.06
CA PRO A 64 -21.71 19.94 -28.96
C PRO A 64 -22.26 20.71 -30.16
N ASP A 65 -23.57 20.60 -30.35
CA ASP A 65 -24.32 21.54 -31.18
C ASP A 65 -24.39 22.89 -30.45
N GLY A 66 -23.79 23.94 -31.02
CA GLY A 66 -23.77 25.28 -30.43
C GLY A 66 -22.38 25.76 -30.01
N THR A 67 -22.26 26.29 -28.80
CA THR A 67 -21.02 26.96 -28.34
C THR A 67 -20.15 26.01 -27.54
N SER A 68 -18.91 25.81 -27.99
CA SER A 68 -17.83 25.14 -27.24
C SER A 68 -16.67 26.12 -27.02
N GLN A 69 -15.92 25.94 -25.93
CA GLN A 69 -14.67 26.67 -25.68
C GLN A 69 -13.45 25.99 -26.31
N SER A 70 -13.61 24.77 -26.84
CA SER A 70 -12.52 24.02 -27.47
C SER A 70 -12.22 24.52 -28.88
N ALA A 71 -10.94 24.71 -29.18
CA ALA A 71 -10.49 25.11 -30.52
C ALA A 71 -10.85 24.08 -31.60
N ASN A 72 -11.00 22.82 -31.21
CA ASN A 72 -11.33 21.71 -32.12
C ASN A 72 -12.82 21.66 -32.49
N CYS A 73 -13.65 22.50 -31.86
CA CYS A 73 -15.10 22.57 -32.03
C CYS A 73 -15.56 23.88 -32.70
N ALA A 74 -14.67 24.53 -33.46
CA ALA A 74 -14.93 25.80 -34.12
C ALA A 74 -16.13 25.78 -35.11
N SER A 75 -16.52 24.59 -35.59
CA SER A 75 -17.69 24.40 -36.45
C SER A 75 -19.02 24.63 -35.74
N GLY A 76 -19.05 24.56 -34.40
CA GLY A 76 -20.26 24.69 -33.58
C GLY A 76 -21.31 23.61 -33.85
N LYS A 77 -20.89 22.45 -34.36
CA LYS A 77 -21.76 21.31 -34.69
C LYS A 77 -21.16 20.01 -34.16
N SER A 78 -22.05 19.11 -33.73
CA SER A 78 -21.65 17.75 -33.38
C SER A 78 -21.12 16.99 -34.59
N PRO A 79 -20.08 16.13 -34.42
CA PRO A 79 -19.57 15.29 -35.49
C PRO A 79 -20.66 14.40 -36.08
N SER A 80 -20.68 14.28 -37.40
CA SER A 80 -21.56 13.35 -38.11
C SER A 80 -21.18 11.89 -37.80
N ALA A 81 -22.12 10.95 -38.02
CA ALA A 81 -21.86 9.52 -37.81
C ALA A 81 -20.62 8.99 -38.57
N ASN A 82 -20.31 9.57 -39.73
CA ASN A 82 -19.12 9.21 -40.51
C ASN A 82 -17.83 9.71 -39.84
N GLU A 83 -17.84 10.92 -39.28
CA GLU A 83 -16.71 11.50 -38.55
C GLU A 83 -16.45 10.75 -37.25
N ILE A 84 -17.52 10.36 -36.53
CA ILE A 84 -17.42 9.52 -35.33
C ILE A 84 -16.79 8.17 -35.67
N THR A 85 -17.23 7.54 -36.76
CA THR A 85 -16.68 6.25 -37.22
C THR A 85 -15.21 6.38 -37.61
N ALA A 86 -14.81 7.49 -38.25
CA ALA A 86 -13.42 7.78 -38.59
C ALA A 86 -12.56 7.99 -37.33
N LEU A 87 -13.10 8.67 -36.32
CA LEU A 87 -12.44 8.87 -35.02
C LEU A 87 -12.26 7.54 -34.29
N GLN A 88 -13.29 6.69 -34.24
CA GLN A 88 -13.20 5.34 -33.66
C GLN A 88 -12.15 4.49 -34.38
N LYS A 89 -12.06 4.58 -35.71
CA LYS A 89 -11.02 3.90 -36.48
C LYS A 89 -9.63 4.41 -36.11
N THR A 90 -9.45 5.73 -36.02
CA THR A 90 -8.18 6.34 -35.60
C THR A 90 -7.76 5.84 -34.22
N ILE A 91 -8.69 5.75 -33.26
CA ILE A 91 -8.43 5.20 -31.93
C ILE A 91 -8.03 3.72 -32.03
N ARG A 92 -8.70 2.92 -32.86
CA ARG A 92 -8.34 1.50 -33.05
C ARG A 92 -6.97 1.32 -33.70
N ASP A 93 -6.57 2.22 -34.60
CA ASP A 93 -5.31 2.11 -35.33
C ASP A 93 -4.12 2.66 -34.51
N GLU A 94 -4.26 3.84 -33.89
CA GLU A 94 -3.19 4.54 -33.16
C GLU A 94 -3.10 4.10 -31.68
N LEU A 95 -4.21 3.66 -31.07
CA LEU A 95 -4.29 3.34 -29.64
C LEU A 95 -4.65 1.87 -29.35
N ASN A 96 -4.48 0.95 -30.32
CA ASN A 96 -4.77 -0.48 -30.14
C ASN A 96 -4.09 -1.06 -28.89
N ASP A 97 -2.85 -0.67 -28.62
CA ASP A 97 -2.08 -1.19 -27.49
C ASP A 97 -2.54 -0.68 -26.12
N VAL A 98 -3.38 0.36 -26.11
CA VAL A 98 -3.83 1.06 -24.89
C VAL A 98 -5.33 0.88 -24.65
N VAL A 99 -6.16 0.88 -25.70
CA VAL A 99 -7.62 0.80 -25.63
C VAL A 99 -8.08 -0.64 -25.89
N SER A 100 -8.93 -1.16 -25.00
CA SER A 100 -9.54 -2.49 -25.12
C SER A 100 -10.93 -2.45 -25.76
N ASN A 101 -11.74 -1.44 -25.42
CA ASN A 101 -13.09 -1.29 -25.94
C ASN A 101 -13.42 0.19 -26.18
N ILE A 102 -14.31 0.43 -27.14
CA ILE A 102 -14.80 1.76 -27.50
C ILE A 102 -16.32 1.66 -27.56
N ASP A 103 -17.00 2.32 -26.63
CA ASP A 103 -18.45 2.40 -26.59
C ASP A 103 -18.89 3.81 -26.96
N TYR A 104 -19.80 3.92 -27.93
CA TYR A 104 -20.40 5.20 -28.29
C TYR A 104 -21.65 5.41 -27.45
N VAL A 105 -21.74 6.58 -26.82
CA VAL A 105 -22.89 6.98 -26.02
C VAL A 105 -23.44 8.28 -26.61
N SER A 106 -24.67 8.21 -27.11
CA SER A 106 -25.35 9.40 -27.63
C SER A 106 -25.72 10.37 -26.51
N LYS A 107 -25.94 11.63 -26.85
CA LYS A 107 -26.42 12.66 -25.90
C LYS A 107 -27.71 12.26 -25.19
N GLN A 108 -28.61 11.57 -25.89
CA GLN A 108 -29.85 11.02 -25.33
C GLN A 108 -29.58 9.89 -24.34
N ASP A 109 -28.76 8.91 -24.75
CA ASP A 109 -28.42 7.77 -23.90
C ASP A 109 -27.65 8.23 -22.65
N PHE A 110 -26.77 9.22 -22.79
CA PHE A 110 -26.06 9.82 -21.65
C PHE A 110 -27.03 10.47 -20.66
N TYR A 111 -28.00 11.23 -21.16
CA TYR A 111 -29.02 11.88 -20.33
C TYR A 111 -29.84 10.85 -19.54
N ASP A 112 -30.37 9.83 -20.23
CA ASP A 112 -31.27 8.83 -19.65
C ASP A 112 -30.55 7.85 -18.72
N SER A 113 -29.32 7.46 -19.06
CA SER A 113 -28.60 6.39 -18.36
C SER A 113 -27.65 6.89 -17.27
N THR A 114 -27.16 8.12 -17.36
CA THR A 114 -26.07 8.63 -16.50
C THR A 114 -26.48 9.91 -15.79
N PHE A 115 -26.90 10.94 -16.53
CA PHE A 115 -27.21 12.25 -15.96
C PHE A 115 -28.38 12.20 -14.98
N THR A 116 -29.52 11.62 -15.38
CA THR A 116 -30.71 11.53 -14.52
C THR A 116 -30.50 10.65 -13.28
N LYS A 117 -29.56 9.69 -13.31
CA LYS A 117 -29.20 8.91 -12.11
C LYS A 117 -28.48 9.76 -11.07
N GLN A 118 -27.64 10.68 -11.51
CA GLN A 118 -26.91 11.58 -10.62
C GLN A 118 -27.74 12.81 -10.22
N TYR A 119 -28.60 13.27 -11.12
CA TYR A 119 -29.50 14.41 -10.94
C TYR A 119 -30.94 13.98 -11.25
N PRO A 120 -31.67 13.36 -10.30
CA PRO A 120 -33.01 12.80 -10.54
C PRO A 120 -34.04 13.80 -11.07
N ASN A 121 -33.87 15.09 -10.78
CA ASN A 121 -34.76 16.16 -11.23
C ASN A 121 -34.29 16.84 -12.52
N GLY A 122 -33.20 16.36 -13.13
CA GLY A 122 -32.56 17.01 -14.30
C GLY A 122 -31.96 18.38 -14.00
N GLU A 123 -31.86 18.76 -12.73
CA GLU A 123 -31.38 20.07 -12.30
C GLU A 123 -29.89 20.01 -11.98
N PHE A 124 -29.11 20.81 -12.71
CA PHE A 124 -27.69 21.03 -12.45
C PHE A 124 -27.45 22.52 -12.27
N GLN A 125 -26.85 22.90 -11.13
CA GLN A 125 -26.56 24.29 -10.78
C GLN A 125 -27.79 25.24 -10.87
N GLY A 126 -28.98 24.73 -10.51
CA GLY A 126 -30.22 25.53 -10.53
C GLY A 126 -30.83 25.74 -11.92
N ARG A 127 -30.35 25.02 -12.94
CA ARG A 127 -30.93 25.00 -14.28
C ARG A 127 -31.43 23.60 -14.59
N THR A 128 -32.62 23.50 -15.17
CA THR A 128 -33.10 22.25 -15.76
C THR A 128 -32.39 22.06 -17.09
N LEU A 129 -31.63 20.97 -17.20
CA LEU A 129 -30.97 20.56 -18.43
C LEU A 129 -31.81 19.48 -19.11
N THR A 130 -31.78 19.47 -20.44
CA THR A 130 -32.42 18.49 -21.29
C THR A 130 -31.37 17.64 -22.02
N ALA A 131 -31.80 16.58 -22.72
CA ALA A 131 -30.89 15.78 -23.54
C ALA A 131 -30.20 16.59 -24.65
N ASP A 132 -30.82 17.68 -25.12
CA ASP A 132 -30.24 18.58 -26.12
C ASP A 132 -29.10 19.45 -25.56
N ASP A 133 -29.03 19.61 -24.24
CA ASP A 133 -27.92 20.30 -23.56
C ASP A 133 -26.72 19.36 -23.31
N MET A 134 -26.83 18.09 -23.69
CA MET A 134 -25.78 17.07 -23.55
C MET A 134 -25.00 16.89 -24.85
N GLN A 135 -23.88 16.17 -24.74
CA GLN A 135 -22.96 15.92 -25.85
C GLN A 135 -22.84 14.42 -26.10
N ASP A 136 -22.54 14.06 -27.35
CA ASP A 136 -22.17 12.70 -27.68
C ASP A 136 -20.78 12.39 -27.09
N SER A 137 -20.51 11.14 -26.72
CA SER A 137 -19.24 10.75 -26.12
C SER A 137 -18.77 9.36 -26.55
N LEU A 138 -17.45 9.16 -26.54
CA LEU A 138 -16.80 7.87 -26.70
C LEU A 138 -16.20 7.44 -25.38
N TRP A 139 -16.67 6.31 -24.85
CA TRP A 139 -16.23 5.73 -23.60
C TRP A 139 -15.18 4.68 -23.91
N LEU A 140 -13.93 4.97 -23.53
CA LEU A 140 -12.77 4.17 -23.86
C LEU A 140 -12.34 3.37 -22.64
N LYS A 141 -12.50 2.05 -22.72
CA LYS A 141 -11.95 1.14 -21.71
C LYS A 141 -10.48 0.88 -22.04
N LEU A 142 -9.59 1.11 -21.07
CA LEU A 142 -8.15 0.92 -21.26
C LEU A 142 -7.72 -0.50 -20.86
N LYS A 143 -6.75 -1.05 -21.60
CA LYS A 143 -6.04 -2.29 -21.23
C LYS A 143 -5.20 -2.10 -19.98
N ASP A 144 -4.51 -0.96 -19.91
CA ASP A 144 -3.80 -0.50 -18.74
C ASP A 144 -4.38 0.87 -18.38
N PRO A 145 -5.17 0.95 -17.29
CA PRO A 145 -5.74 2.21 -16.85
C PRO A 145 -4.64 3.25 -16.73
N THR A 146 -3.45 2.95 -16.21
CA THR A 146 -2.39 3.95 -15.92
C THR A 146 -1.90 4.74 -17.13
N LYS A 147 -2.21 4.31 -18.36
CA LYS A 147 -1.75 4.92 -19.61
C LYS A 147 -2.71 5.93 -20.27
N TYR A 148 -3.68 6.48 -19.56
CA TYR A 148 -4.62 7.45 -20.17
C TYR A 148 -3.98 8.71 -20.74
N GLN A 149 -2.82 9.13 -20.22
CA GLN A 149 -2.17 10.35 -20.68
C GLN A 149 -1.88 10.26 -22.17
N VAL A 150 -1.57 9.06 -22.67
CA VAL A 150 -1.40 8.77 -24.10
C VAL A 150 -2.69 9.00 -24.88
N VAL A 151 -3.84 8.59 -24.33
CA VAL A 151 -5.15 8.78 -24.95
C VAL A 151 -5.52 10.27 -25.02
N SER A 152 -5.30 11.00 -23.92
CA SER A 152 -5.53 12.45 -23.91
C SER A 152 -4.60 13.18 -24.87
N GLU A 153 -3.31 12.85 -24.89
CA GLU A 153 -2.33 13.50 -25.79
C GLU A 153 -2.67 13.28 -27.28
N VAL A 154 -3.16 12.09 -27.64
CA VAL A 154 -3.53 11.74 -29.01
C VAL A 154 -4.88 12.36 -29.43
N LEU A 155 -5.84 12.48 -28.52
CA LEU A 155 -7.23 12.85 -28.85
C LEU A 155 -7.60 14.30 -28.53
N SER A 156 -6.97 14.95 -27.55
CA SER A 156 -7.30 16.33 -27.13
C SER A 156 -7.04 17.39 -28.21
N GLY A 157 -6.36 17.05 -29.32
CA GLY A 157 -6.14 17.93 -30.47
C GLY A 157 -6.83 17.49 -31.77
N LYS A 158 -7.66 16.44 -31.74
CA LYS A 158 -8.35 15.95 -32.95
C LYS A 158 -9.62 16.77 -33.18
N GLU A 159 -9.91 17.05 -34.45
CA GLU A 159 -11.14 17.72 -34.86
C GLU A 159 -12.37 16.90 -34.44
N GLY A 160 -13.40 17.57 -33.91
CA GLY A 160 -14.60 16.90 -33.40
C GLY A 160 -14.52 16.41 -31.94
N VAL A 161 -13.36 16.55 -31.28
CA VAL A 161 -13.18 16.24 -29.85
C VAL A 161 -13.15 17.53 -29.04
N GLU A 162 -14.10 17.70 -28.13
CA GLU A 162 -14.14 18.84 -27.22
C GLU A 162 -13.13 18.69 -26.09
N ASP A 163 -13.24 17.59 -25.32
CA ASP A 163 -12.41 17.31 -24.15
C ASP A 163 -12.20 15.81 -23.96
N VAL A 164 -11.10 15.45 -23.30
CA VAL A 164 -10.79 14.07 -22.92
C VAL A 164 -10.70 14.03 -21.40
N THR A 165 -11.81 13.69 -20.76
CA THR A 165 -11.89 13.62 -19.31
C THR A 165 -11.53 12.23 -18.81
N ASP A 166 -10.52 12.16 -17.94
CA ASP A 166 -10.26 10.97 -17.13
C ASP A 166 -10.87 11.15 -15.73
N GLN A 167 -11.83 10.31 -15.40
CA GLN A 167 -12.50 10.37 -14.09
C GLN A 167 -11.50 10.20 -12.93
N ARG A 168 -10.32 9.60 -13.17
CA ARG A 168 -9.28 9.42 -12.15
C ARG A 168 -8.59 10.67 -11.70
N GLN A 169 -8.60 11.74 -12.50
CA GLN A 169 -8.04 13.02 -12.09
C GLN A 169 -8.68 13.56 -10.80
N ILE A 170 -9.91 13.13 -10.49
CA ILE A 170 -10.63 13.47 -9.27
C ILE A 170 -10.04 12.76 -8.04
N PHE A 171 -9.63 11.50 -8.17
CA PHE A 171 -9.21 10.65 -7.04
C PHE A 171 -7.69 10.49 -6.90
N ASP A 172 -6.94 10.73 -7.97
CA ASP A 172 -5.47 10.69 -7.94
C ASP A 172 -4.85 11.58 -6.85
N PRO A 173 -5.33 12.82 -6.61
CA PRO A 173 -4.84 13.64 -5.49
C PRO A 173 -5.06 12.97 -4.13
N VAL A 174 -6.21 12.29 -3.95
CA VAL A 174 -6.53 11.59 -2.70
C VAL A 174 -5.56 10.43 -2.50
N PHE A 175 -5.38 9.57 -3.51
CA PHE A 175 -4.42 8.47 -3.42
C PHE A 175 -2.98 8.95 -3.26
N ALA A 176 -2.60 10.08 -3.86
CA ALA A 176 -1.28 10.68 -3.66
C ALA A 176 -1.07 11.11 -2.20
N VAL A 177 -2.07 11.72 -1.56
CA VAL A 177 -2.02 12.07 -0.13
C VAL A 177 -1.93 10.82 0.74
N LEU A 178 -2.74 9.79 0.46
CA LEU A 178 -2.68 8.53 1.19
C LEU A 178 -1.32 7.85 1.07
N ASN A 179 -0.74 7.79 -0.14
CA ASN A 179 0.60 7.25 -0.36
C ASN A 179 1.68 8.06 0.40
N ARG A 180 1.59 9.39 0.42
CA ARG A 180 2.52 10.23 1.21
C ARG A 180 2.37 9.96 2.71
N ALA A 181 1.14 9.80 3.21
CA ALA A 181 0.91 9.43 4.61
C ALA A 181 1.49 8.04 4.93
N THR A 182 1.35 7.06 4.04
CA THR A 182 1.98 5.74 4.19
C THR A 182 3.51 5.81 4.12
N ALA A 183 4.09 6.71 3.32
CA ALA A 183 5.53 6.94 3.29
C ALA A 183 6.03 7.47 4.65
N VAL A 184 5.28 8.36 5.31
CA VAL A 184 5.62 8.84 6.66
C VAL A 184 5.63 7.68 7.67
N THR A 185 4.63 6.79 7.64
CA THR A 185 4.60 5.64 8.55
C THR A 185 5.73 4.65 8.26
N ALA A 186 6.11 4.46 6.99
CA ALA A 186 7.27 3.67 6.60
C ALA A 186 8.60 4.27 7.10
N VAL A 187 8.75 5.60 7.05
CA VAL A 187 9.93 6.30 7.59
C VAL A 187 10.01 6.12 9.11
N LEU A 188 8.89 6.30 9.83
CA LEU A 188 8.82 6.05 11.27
C LEU A 188 9.18 4.60 11.61
N ALA A 189 8.70 3.64 10.82
CA ALA A 189 9.07 2.24 10.95
C ALA A 189 10.58 2.01 10.78
N GLY A 190 11.20 2.67 9.80
CA GLY A 190 12.66 2.64 9.59
C GLY A 190 13.44 3.21 10.79
N VAL A 191 12.99 4.33 11.36
CA VAL A 191 13.58 4.88 12.59
C VAL A 191 13.46 3.91 13.75
N MET A 192 12.29 3.29 13.93
CA MET A 192 12.06 2.30 14.98
C MET A 192 12.95 1.06 14.83
N VAL A 193 13.23 0.63 13.60
CA VAL A 193 14.21 -0.43 13.32
C VAL A 193 15.61 -0.04 13.79
N VAL A 194 16.06 1.18 13.50
CA VAL A 194 17.38 1.67 13.97
C VAL A 194 17.43 1.68 15.49
N VAL A 195 16.37 2.17 16.15
CA VAL A 195 16.24 2.15 17.62
C VAL A 195 16.31 0.73 18.15
N ALA A 196 15.61 -0.23 17.53
CA ALA A 196 15.64 -1.64 17.91
C ALA A 196 17.05 -2.23 17.81
N ILE A 197 17.81 -1.92 16.73
CA ILE A 197 19.19 -2.39 16.56
C ILE A 197 20.10 -1.83 17.65
N LEU A 198 20.01 -0.52 17.92
CA LEU A 198 20.82 0.15 18.95
C LEU A 198 20.52 -0.42 20.34
N LEU A 199 19.23 -0.56 20.67
CA LEU A 199 18.79 -1.11 21.94
C LEU A 199 19.25 -2.57 22.11
N THR A 200 19.11 -3.38 21.05
CA THR A 200 19.62 -4.77 21.03
C THR A 200 21.12 -4.79 21.35
N GLY A 201 21.90 -3.92 20.71
CA GLY A 201 23.33 -3.83 20.95
C GLY A 201 23.70 -3.42 22.37
N THR A 202 22.98 -2.44 22.96
CA THR A 202 23.20 -2.03 24.36
C THR A 202 22.79 -3.12 25.34
N THR A 203 21.68 -3.80 25.10
CA THR A 203 21.18 -4.88 25.96
C THR A 203 22.13 -6.06 25.97
N ILE A 204 22.64 -6.46 24.79
CA ILE A 204 23.63 -7.54 24.69
C ILE A 204 24.92 -7.16 25.43
N ARG A 205 25.37 -5.90 25.33
CA ARG A 205 26.57 -5.44 26.03
C ARG A 205 26.37 -5.50 27.55
N MET A 206 25.22 -5.07 28.05
CA MET A 206 24.88 -5.16 29.48
C MET A 206 24.78 -6.63 29.95
N SER A 207 24.14 -7.51 29.17
CA SER A 207 24.03 -8.94 29.46
C SER A 207 25.41 -9.63 29.45
N ALA A 208 26.29 -9.25 28.52
CA ALA A 208 27.66 -9.77 28.47
C ALA A 208 28.53 -9.27 29.63
N ALA A 209 28.38 -8.00 30.02
CA ALA A 209 29.12 -7.42 31.14
C ALA A 209 28.75 -8.07 32.48
N SER A 210 27.46 -8.35 32.71
CA SER A 210 27.02 -9.03 33.95
C SER A 210 27.47 -10.48 34.05
N ARG A 211 27.88 -11.11 32.94
CA ARG A 211 28.33 -12.51 32.85
C ARG A 211 29.81 -12.65 32.54
N ARG A 212 30.61 -11.60 32.73
CA ARG A 212 32.02 -11.59 32.33
C ARG A 212 32.79 -12.79 32.88
N THR A 213 32.63 -13.10 34.16
CA THR A 213 33.31 -14.23 34.82
C THR A 213 32.98 -15.58 34.18
N GLU A 214 31.70 -15.81 33.86
CA GLU A 214 31.24 -17.05 33.22
C GLU A 214 31.83 -17.18 31.80
N THR A 215 31.81 -16.08 31.04
CA THR A 215 32.39 -16.05 29.69
C THR A 215 33.92 -16.22 29.70
N GLU A 216 34.61 -15.74 30.74
CA GLU A 216 36.05 -15.95 30.92
C GLU A 216 36.37 -17.41 31.24
N ILE A 217 35.61 -18.06 32.15
CA ILE A 217 35.76 -19.50 32.44
C ILE A 217 35.53 -20.33 31.16
N MET A 218 34.47 -20.05 30.40
CA MET A 218 34.21 -20.74 29.13
C MET A 218 35.36 -20.59 28.14
N ARG A 219 36.01 -19.40 28.08
CA ARG A 219 37.20 -19.18 27.26
C ARG A 219 38.39 -20.02 27.72
N TYR A 220 38.65 -20.12 29.03
CA TYR A 220 39.77 -20.91 29.57
C TYR A 220 39.61 -22.42 29.32
N VAL A 221 38.38 -22.92 29.25
CA VAL A 221 38.07 -24.32 28.93
C VAL A 221 38.07 -24.58 27.41
N GLY A 222 38.42 -23.58 26.58
CA GLY A 222 38.56 -23.72 25.13
C GLY A 222 37.23 -23.65 24.36
N ALA A 223 36.18 -23.04 24.94
CA ALA A 223 34.91 -22.87 24.23
C ALA A 223 35.07 -21.95 23.01
N SER A 224 34.44 -22.32 21.90
CA SER A 224 34.48 -21.50 20.68
C SER A 224 33.77 -20.16 20.87
N ASN A 225 34.19 -19.13 20.12
CA ASN A 225 33.53 -17.82 20.11
C ASN A 225 32.03 -17.91 19.74
N TRP A 226 31.63 -18.90 18.95
CA TRP A 226 30.22 -19.13 18.61
C TRP A 226 29.43 -19.63 19.81
N THR A 227 29.98 -20.59 20.56
CA THR A 227 29.37 -21.14 21.78
C THR A 227 29.12 -20.06 22.83
N ILE A 228 30.05 -19.10 22.97
CA ILE A 228 29.93 -17.98 23.92
C ILE A 228 28.87 -16.96 23.47
N ARG A 229 28.72 -16.74 22.14
CA ARG A 229 27.79 -15.73 21.58
C ARG A 229 26.35 -16.21 21.48
N LEU A 230 26.16 -17.52 21.30
CA LEU A 230 24.86 -18.10 20.97
C LEU A 230 23.76 -17.78 22.01
N PRO A 231 23.98 -17.83 23.33
CA PRO A 231 22.96 -17.48 24.32
C PRO A 231 22.43 -16.05 24.14
N PHE A 232 23.33 -15.09 23.88
CA PHE A 232 22.95 -13.69 23.68
C PHE A 232 22.15 -13.46 22.39
N ILE A 233 22.51 -14.17 21.31
CA ILE A 233 21.76 -14.10 20.04
C ILE A 233 20.37 -14.73 20.21
N LEU A 234 20.27 -15.84 20.96
CA LEU A 234 19.00 -16.50 21.25
C LEU A 234 18.08 -15.64 22.12
N GLU A 235 18.60 -14.97 23.15
CA GLU A 235 17.84 -14.00 23.96
C GLU A 235 17.19 -12.93 23.08
N GLY A 236 17.96 -12.31 22.18
CA GLY A 236 17.44 -11.31 21.24
C GLY A 236 16.43 -11.88 20.23
N THR A 237 16.68 -13.09 19.74
CA THR A 237 15.80 -13.76 18.77
C THR A 237 14.45 -14.12 19.39
N ILE A 238 14.44 -14.64 20.62
CA ILE A 238 13.21 -14.97 21.35
C ILE A 238 12.40 -13.70 21.63
N ALA A 239 13.03 -12.62 22.10
CA ALA A 239 12.35 -11.34 22.32
C ALA A 239 11.71 -10.80 21.02
N SER A 240 12.43 -10.90 19.90
CA SER A 240 11.94 -10.42 18.60
C SER A 240 10.84 -11.31 18.02
N LEU A 241 10.90 -12.63 18.26
CA LEU A 241 9.84 -13.56 17.92
C LEU A 241 8.56 -13.22 18.71
N ILE A 242 8.66 -13.04 20.02
CA ILE A 242 7.50 -12.68 20.85
C ILE A 242 6.94 -11.31 20.42
N GLY A 243 7.80 -10.32 20.23
CA GLY A 243 7.39 -8.98 19.80
C GLY A 243 6.69 -8.96 18.45
N SER A 244 7.22 -9.69 17.47
CA SER A 244 6.62 -9.79 16.13
C SER A 244 5.29 -10.57 16.14
N VAL A 245 5.18 -11.63 16.93
CA VAL A 245 3.90 -12.35 17.10
C VAL A 245 2.85 -11.44 17.74
N LEU A 246 3.20 -10.71 18.80
CA LEU A 246 2.30 -9.73 19.41
C LEU A 246 1.88 -8.66 18.40
N SER A 247 2.79 -8.21 17.53
CA SER A 247 2.49 -7.25 16.48
C SER A 247 1.47 -7.82 15.50
N CYS A 248 1.67 -9.06 15.02
CA CYS A 248 0.73 -9.72 14.13
C CYS A 248 -0.66 -9.89 14.77
N LEU A 249 -0.72 -10.26 16.05
CA LEU A 249 -1.98 -10.36 16.80
C LEU A 249 -2.68 -9.00 16.92
N MET A 250 -1.92 -7.93 17.19
CA MET A 250 -2.46 -6.58 17.27
C MET A 250 -2.96 -6.08 15.91
N LEU A 251 -2.21 -6.30 14.83
CA LEU A 251 -2.64 -5.97 13.46
C LEU A 251 -3.91 -6.73 13.08
N SER A 252 -3.97 -8.03 13.40
CA SER A 252 -5.15 -8.86 13.24
C SER A 252 -6.36 -8.28 13.99
N ALA A 253 -6.19 -7.90 15.26
CA ALA A 253 -7.24 -7.29 16.05
C ALA A 253 -7.72 -5.95 15.46
N ILE A 254 -6.78 -5.11 15.01
CA ILE A 254 -7.08 -3.82 14.38
C ILE A 254 -7.90 -4.03 13.10
N VAL A 255 -7.47 -4.94 12.22
CA VAL A 255 -8.20 -5.22 10.97
C VAL A 255 -9.58 -5.81 11.26
N ASN A 256 -9.68 -6.75 12.20
CA ASN A 256 -10.96 -7.38 12.52
C ASN A 256 -11.97 -6.37 13.08
N VAL A 257 -11.58 -5.60 14.10
CA VAL A 257 -12.49 -4.69 14.82
C VAL A 257 -12.77 -3.41 14.03
N PHE A 258 -11.73 -2.73 13.55
CA PHE A 258 -11.89 -1.42 12.93
C PHE A 258 -12.21 -1.52 11.43
N VAL A 259 -11.51 -2.38 10.69
CA VAL A 259 -11.68 -2.45 9.23
C VAL A 259 -12.92 -3.27 8.89
N THR A 260 -12.96 -4.55 9.27
CA THR A 260 -14.09 -5.42 8.90
C THR A 260 -15.31 -5.24 9.81
N GLY A 261 -15.10 -4.92 11.08
CA GLY A 261 -16.16 -4.82 12.08
C GLY A 261 -16.95 -3.51 12.03
N TRP A 262 -16.30 -2.42 11.63
CA TRP A 262 -16.87 -1.07 11.61
C TRP A 262 -16.84 -0.45 10.21
N LEU A 263 -15.66 -0.23 9.63
CA LEU A 263 -15.50 0.54 8.39
C LEU A 263 -16.19 -0.11 7.18
N ALA A 264 -16.02 -1.42 7.01
CA ALA A 264 -16.63 -2.18 5.91
C ALA A 264 -18.16 -2.26 5.99
N LYS A 265 -18.76 -2.02 7.17
CA LYS A 265 -20.22 -1.94 7.33
C LYS A 265 -20.76 -0.56 7.01
N SER A 266 -19.98 0.49 7.26
CA SER A 266 -20.37 1.87 6.99
C SER A 266 -20.23 2.24 5.52
N VAL A 267 -19.22 1.69 4.82
CA VAL A 267 -18.95 1.99 3.42
C VAL A 267 -18.83 0.66 2.67
N THR A 268 -19.86 0.28 1.92
CA THR A 268 -19.94 -1.05 1.29
C THR A 268 -19.34 -1.09 -0.11
N TRP A 269 -19.12 0.07 -0.74
CA TRP A 269 -18.63 0.16 -2.12
C TRP A 269 -17.10 0.05 -2.24
N ILE A 270 -16.34 0.04 -1.13
CA ILE A 270 -14.88 -0.07 -1.14
C ILE A 270 -14.46 -1.49 -0.78
N PRO A 271 -13.57 -2.14 -1.55
CA PRO A 271 -12.98 -3.40 -1.13
C PRO A 271 -11.95 -3.18 -0.01
N TYR A 272 -12.16 -3.81 1.14
CA TYR A 272 -11.24 -3.73 2.27
C TYR A 272 -10.25 -4.89 2.34
N VAL A 273 -9.08 -4.63 2.94
CA VAL A 273 -8.16 -5.66 3.43
C VAL A 273 -8.86 -6.45 4.54
N ASN A 274 -8.57 -7.74 4.58
CA ASN A 274 -9.23 -8.69 5.47
C ASN A 274 -8.20 -9.49 6.26
N GLN A 275 -8.70 -10.39 7.09
CA GLN A 275 -7.88 -11.26 7.92
C GLN A 275 -6.90 -12.13 7.12
N LEU A 276 -7.29 -12.55 5.90
CA LEU A 276 -6.41 -13.30 5.00
C LEU A 276 -5.19 -12.47 4.61
N THR A 277 -5.37 -11.17 4.36
CA THR A 277 -4.26 -10.26 4.01
C THR A 277 -3.26 -10.16 5.15
N VAL A 278 -3.75 -10.04 6.39
CA VAL A 278 -2.90 -10.05 7.60
C VAL A 278 -2.16 -11.37 7.74
N LEU A 279 -2.85 -12.49 7.54
CA LEU A 279 -2.28 -13.84 7.64
C LEU A 279 -1.17 -14.06 6.61
N VAL A 280 -1.32 -13.55 5.38
CA VAL A 280 -0.30 -13.66 4.33
C VAL A 280 0.94 -12.82 4.65
N ILE A 281 0.77 -11.63 5.24
CA ILE A 281 1.89 -10.73 5.58
C ILE A 281 2.63 -11.18 6.87
N SER A 282 1.92 -11.81 7.81
CA SER A 282 2.44 -12.16 9.14
C SER A 282 3.74 -13.00 9.12
N PRO A 283 3.88 -14.05 8.29
CA PRO A 283 5.14 -14.80 8.18
C PRO A 283 6.32 -13.93 7.79
N PHE A 284 6.13 -12.97 6.86
CA PHE A 284 7.21 -12.08 6.43
C PHE A 284 7.64 -11.12 7.55
N LEU A 285 6.70 -10.64 8.36
CA LEU A 285 7.02 -9.81 9.54
C LEU A 285 7.82 -10.60 10.58
N VAL A 286 7.39 -11.83 10.88
CA VAL A 286 8.09 -12.69 11.87
C VAL A 286 9.49 -13.06 11.40
N VAL A 287 9.63 -13.48 10.14
CA VAL A 287 10.94 -13.78 9.54
C VAL A 287 11.82 -12.53 9.51
N GLY A 288 11.26 -11.39 9.12
CA GLY A 288 11.95 -10.10 9.15
C GLY A 288 12.48 -9.74 10.54
N ALA A 289 11.69 -9.95 11.59
CA ALA A 289 12.07 -9.68 12.98
C ALA A 289 13.22 -10.57 13.46
N ILE A 290 13.15 -11.87 13.16
CA ILE A 290 14.20 -12.83 13.48
C ILE A 290 15.51 -12.46 12.77
N LEU A 291 15.45 -12.20 11.47
CA LEU A 291 16.62 -11.82 10.68
C LEU A 291 17.26 -10.53 11.20
N LEU A 292 16.44 -9.52 11.47
CA LEU A 292 16.90 -8.23 11.98
C LEU A 292 17.60 -8.38 13.34
N SER A 293 17.03 -9.20 14.23
CA SER A 293 17.61 -9.49 15.54
C SER A 293 18.95 -10.22 15.45
N ILE A 294 19.04 -11.23 14.59
CA ILE A 294 20.29 -11.99 14.37
C ILE A 294 21.38 -11.06 13.82
N ILE A 295 21.04 -10.21 12.83
CA ILE A 295 21.97 -9.25 12.23
C ILE A 295 22.43 -8.23 13.27
N ALA A 296 21.51 -7.60 13.99
CA ALA A 296 21.79 -6.61 15.03
C ALA A 296 22.70 -7.18 16.14
N SER A 297 22.38 -8.39 16.60
CA SER A 297 23.13 -9.09 17.64
C SER A 297 24.53 -9.46 17.19
N THR A 298 24.65 -9.97 15.97
CA THR A 298 25.95 -10.37 15.39
C THR A 298 26.87 -9.18 15.19
N ILE A 299 26.36 -8.05 14.67
CA ILE A 299 27.14 -6.82 14.49
C ILE A 299 27.65 -6.30 15.83
N SER A 300 26.78 -6.29 16.85
CA SER A 300 27.12 -5.79 18.19
C SER A 300 28.18 -6.64 18.89
N LEU A 301 28.05 -7.97 18.83
CA LEU A 301 29.00 -8.91 19.44
C LEU A 301 30.36 -8.95 18.73
N ARG A 302 30.39 -8.78 17.40
CA ARG A 302 31.66 -8.71 16.63
C ARG A 302 32.54 -7.55 17.11
N ARG A 303 31.93 -6.42 17.47
CA ARG A 303 32.66 -5.22 17.92
C ARG A 303 33.18 -5.34 19.34
N TYR A 304 32.46 -6.06 20.22
CA TYR A 304 32.80 -6.17 21.64
C TYR A 304 33.87 -7.25 21.94
N LEU A 305 33.84 -8.40 21.23
CA LEU A 305 34.74 -9.52 21.51
C LEU A 305 36.08 -9.48 20.76
N ARG A 306 36.32 -8.45 19.94
CA ARG A 306 37.63 -8.14 19.34
C ARG A 306 38.51 -7.27 20.25
N ALA A 307 37.94 -6.70 21.32
CA ALA A 307 38.65 -5.98 22.37
C ALA A 307 39.12 -6.91 23.48
#